data_AF-A0A7V2VLW3-F1
#
_entry.id   AF-A0A7V2VLW3-F1
#
_cell.length_a   1.000
_cell.length_b   1.000
_cell.length_c   1.000
_cell.angle_alpha   90.00
_cell.angle_beta   90.00
_cell.angle_gamma   90.00
#
_symmetry.space_group_name_H-M   'P 1'
#
loop_
_entity.id
_entity.type
_entity.pdbx_description
1 polymer ?
#
loop_
_entity_poly.entity_id
_entity_poly.type
_entity_poly.pdbx_seq_one_letter_code
_entity_poly.pdbx_strand_id
1 'polypeptide(L)' 'MDNLTVRCYSGHTYAERPQSFCWEGKEYEVAAIEKDWQEPGKKCFQVRTRDSKLCQLCYNDMENTWSIIELTGGN' A
#
# COMPACT_ATOMS: atom_id res chain seq x y z
N MET A 1 -7.39 2.25 16.27
CA MET A 1 -8.33 1.88 15.20
C MET A 1 -7.75 2.49 13.94
N ASP A 2 -6.81 1.78 13.33
CA ASP A 2 -6.16 2.22 12.11
C ASP A 2 -7.17 2.12 10.98
N ASN A 3 -7.74 3.27 10.59
CA ASN A 3 -8.71 3.37 9.50
C ASN A 3 -7.98 3.31 8.15
N LEU A 4 -7.27 2.21 7.91
CA LEU A 4 -6.60 1.93 6.64
C LEU A 4 -7.46 0.99 5.80
N THR A 5 -7.90 1.44 4.64
CA THR A 5 -8.63 0.62 3.66
C THR A 5 -7.87 0.65 2.34
N VAL A 6 -7.30 -0.48 1.93
CA VAL A 6 -6.59 -0.60 0.66
C VAL A 6 -7.52 -1.18 -0.40
N ARG A 7 -7.60 -0.53 -1.56
CA ARG A 7 -8.32 -1.02 -2.73
C ARG A 7 -7.31 -1.66 -3.68
N CYS A 8 -7.41 -2.97 -3.84
CA CYS A 8 -6.65 -3.74 -4.82
C CYS A 8 -7.47 -3.93 -6.09
N TYR A 9 -6.81 -3.85 -7.24
CA TYR A 9 -7.47 -4.14 -8.51
C TYR A 9 -7.55 -5.66 -8.72
N SER A 10 -8.75 -6.24 -8.59
CA SER A 10 -9.01 -7.67 -8.83
C SER A 10 -9.37 -7.98 -10.28
N GLY A 11 -8.71 -7.34 -11.25
CA GLY A 11 -8.90 -7.66 -12.67
C GLY A 11 -8.28 -9.02 -13.02
N HIS A 12 -8.95 -9.76 -13.91
CA HIS A 12 -8.70 -11.13 -14.39
C HIS A 12 -7.27 -11.51 -14.82
N THR A 13 -6.28 -10.63 -14.67
CA THR A 13 -4.89 -10.86 -15.06
C THR A 13 -3.96 -10.47 -13.91
N TYR A 14 -3.74 -11.44 -13.03
CA TYR A 14 -2.64 -11.58 -12.07
C TYR A 14 -1.77 -10.33 -11.81
N ALA A 15 -2.27 -9.39 -11.01
CA ALA A 15 -1.46 -8.53 -10.17
C ALA A 15 -2.34 -7.89 -9.08
N GLU A 16 -2.31 -8.46 -7.88
CA GLU A 16 -2.91 -7.86 -6.67
C GLU A 16 -2.10 -6.62 -6.22
N ARG A 17 -2.09 -5.60 -7.06
CA ARG A 17 -1.36 -4.35 -6.83
C ARG A 17 -2.32 -3.34 -6.19
N PRO A 18 -1.92 -2.67 -5.10
CA PRO A 18 -2.74 -1.63 -4.50
C PRO A 18 -2.91 -0.47 -5.50
N GLN A 19 -4.16 -0.07 -5.73
CA GLN A 19 -4.50 0.97 -6.70
C GLN A 19 -4.81 2.30 -6.01
N SER A 20 -5.48 2.23 -4.85
CA SER A 20 -5.69 3.37 -3.97
C SER A 20 -5.86 2.88 -2.53
N PHE A 21 -5.68 3.77 -1.57
CA PHE A 21 -5.90 3.47 -0.17
C PHE A 21 -6.47 4.68 0.57
N CYS A 22 -7.37 4.43 1.51
CA CYS A 22 -7.86 5.42 2.45
C CYS A 22 -7.11 5.28 3.76
N TRP A 23 -6.44 6.33 4.21
CA TRP A 23 -5.67 6.37 5.45
C TRP A 23 -6.03 7.64 6.23
N GLU A 24 -6.37 7.49 7.52
CA GLU A 24 -6.81 8.57 8.41
C GLU A 24 -8.00 9.39 7.86
N GLY A 25 -8.88 8.74 7.09
CA GLY A 25 -10.03 9.41 6.45
C GLY A 25 -9.69 10.19 5.18
N LYS A 26 -8.44 10.10 4.70
CA LYS A 26 -8.00 10.69 3.44
C LYS A 26 -7.70 9.60 2.41
N GLU A 27 -8.25 9.76 1.21
CA GLU A 27 -7.96 8.87 0.09
C GLU A 27 -6.68 9.28 -0.63
N TYR A 28 -5.84 8.29 -0.90
CA TYR A 28 -4.59 8.41 -1.62
C TYR A 28 -4.61 7.47 -2.82
N GLU A 29 -4.44 8.02 -4.00
CA GLU A 29 -4.32 7.25 -5.22
C GLU A 29 -2.85 6.88 -5.47
N VAL A 30 -2.60 5.60 -5.76
CA VAL A 30 -1.27 5.11 -6.11
C VAL A 30 -0.97 5.53 -7.55
N ALA A 31 -0.02 6.45 -7.71
CA ALA A 31 0.46 6.90 -9.01
C ALA A 31 1.44 5.90 -9.63
N ALA A 32 2.31 5.30 -8.80
CA ALA A 32 3.27 4.29 -9.22
C ALA A 32 3.64 3.37 -8.06
N ILE A 33 4.02 2.14 -8.37
CA ILE A 33 4.65 1.23 -7.41
C ILE A 33 6.15 1.25 -7.71
N GLU A 34 6.92 1.79 -6.76
CA GLU A 34 8.37 1.95 -6.88
C GLU A 34 9.10 0.63 -6.62
N LYS A 35 8.59 -0.14 -5.65
CA LYS A 35 9.12 -1.46 -5.29
C LYS A 35 7.99 -2.35 -4.79
N ASP A 36 8.08 -3.63 -5.08
CA ASP A 36 7.27 -4.66 -4.47
C ASP A 36 8.15 -5.83 -4.04
N TRP A 37 7.88 -6.39 -2.87
CA TRP A 37 8.61 -7.54 -2.37
C TRP A 37 7.70 -8.40 -1.49
N GLN A 38 7.98 -9.70 -1.50
CA GLN A 38 7.30 -10.68 -0.67
C GLN A 38 8.23 -11.15 0.43
N GLU A 39 7.77 -11.04 1.66
CA GLU A 39 8.40 -11.57 2.86
C GLU A 39 7.64 -12.83 3.30
N PRO A 40 8.26 -13.74 4.08
CA PRO A 40 7.56 -14.88 4.64
C PRO A 40 6.37 -14.41 5.49
N GLY A 41 5.15 -14.64 4.99
CA GLY A 41 3.87 -14.26 5.63
C GLY A 41 3.43 -12.81 5.40
N LYS A 42 4.17 -12.00 4.62
CA LYS A 42 3.81 -10.60 4.36
C LYS A 42 4.11 -10.19 2.92
N LYS A 43 3.32 -9.29 2.36
CA LYS A 43 3.52 -8.74 1.02
C LYS A 43 3.62 -7.22 1.12
N CYS A 44 4.77 -6.67 0.78
CA CYS A 44 5.03 -5.25 0.92
C CYS A 44 5.18 -4.56 -0.44
N PHE A 45 4.69 -3.34 -0.51
CA PHE A 45 4.65 -2.51 -1.69
C PHE A 45 5.04 -1.08 -1.31
N GLN A 46 6.11 -0.58 -1.88
CA GLN A 46 6.43 0.83 -1.84
C GLN A 46 5.69 1.53 -2.98
N VAL A 47 4.71 2.35 -2.62
CA VAL A 47 3.87 3.09 -3.53
C VAL A 47 4.18 4.58 -3.46
N ARG A 48 4.15 5.24 -4.61
CA ARG A 48 4.18 6.69 -4.73
C ARG A 48 2.77 7.17 -5.04
N THR A 49 2.28 8.11 -4.25
CA THR A 49 0.98 8.75 -4.49
C THR A 49 1.10 9.85 -5.54
N ARG A 50 -0.04 10.35 -6.06
CA ARG A 50 -0.06 11.51 -6.97
C ARG A 50 0.58 12.78 -6.38
N ASP A 51 0.56 12.91 -5.06
CA ASP A 51 1.18 14.02 -4.32
C ASP A 51 2.70 13.85 -4.18
N SER A 52 3.31 12.89 -4.90
CA SER A 52 4.72 12.49 -4.76
C SER A 52 5.10 11.98 -3.37
N LYS A 53 4.13 11.68 -2.50
CA LYS A 53 4.38 11.02 -1.20
C LYS A 53 4.73 9.55 -1.42
N LEU A 54 5.78 9.09 -0.74
CA LEU A 54 6.15 7.69 -0.68
C LEU A 54 5.52 7.03 0.54
N CYS A 55 4.79 5.95 0.32
CA CYS A 55 4.18 5.16 1.36
C CYS A 55 4.51 3.70 1.13
N GLN A 56 4.76 2.97 2.21
CA GLN A 56 4.94 1.53 2.16
C GLN A 56 3.68 0.85 2.70
N LEU A 57 3.01 0.09 1.85
CA LEU A 57 1.87 -0.74 2.19
C LEU A 57 2.35 -2.17 2.39
N CYS A 58 2.16 -2.72 3.59
CA CYS A 58 2.47 -4.12 3.89
C CYS A 58 1.21 -4.86 4.27
N TYR A 59 0.88 -5.90 3.51
CA TYR A 59 -0.18 -6.84 3.81
C TYR A 59 0.38 -7.97 4.68
N ASN A 60 -0.22 -8.18 5.84
CA ASN A 60 0.08 -9.31 6.70
C ASN A 60 -0.94 -10.42 6.43
N ASP A 61 -0.49 -11.56 5.91
CA ASP A 61 -1.37 -12.69 5.60
C ASP A 61 -1.91 -13.34 6.88
N MET A 62 -1.08 -13.42 7.93
CA MET A 62 -1.47 -14.05 9.20
C MET A 62 -2.57 -13.28 9.94
N GLU A 63 -2.53 -11.95 9.87
CA GLU A 63 -3.52 -11.09 10.51
C GLU A 63 -4.61 -10.62 9.54
N ASN A 64 -4.43 -10.89 8.24
CA ASN A 64 -5.30 -10.42 7.16
C ASN A 64 -5.54 -8.90 7.24
N THR A 65 -4.48 -8.15 7.60
CA THR A 65 -4.51 -6.69 7.80
C THR A 65 -3.46 -6.00 6.94
N TRP A 66 -3.79 -4.77 6.53
CA TRP A 66 -2.84 -3.87 5.90
C TRP A 66 -2.20 -2.98 6.95
N SER A 67 -0.93 -2.66 6.75
CA SER A 67 -0.18 -1.65 7.48
C SER A 67 0.39 -0.64 6.50
N ILE A 68 0.44 0.63 6.90
CA ILE A 68 1.01 1.71 6.10
C ILE A 68 2.12 2.40 6.87
N ILE A 69 3.22 2.72 6.19
CA ILE A 69 4.33 3.51 6.73
C ILE A 69 4.57 4.66 5.75
N GLU A 70 4.38 5.90 6.18
CA GLU A 70 4.78 7.06 5.38
C GLU A 70 6.31 7.17 5.39
N LEU A 71 6.95 7.01 4.23
CA LEU A 71 8.37 7.24 4.06
C LEU A 71 8.57 8.75 3.87
N THR A 72 8.45 9.49 4.96
CA THR A 72 8.91 10.88 5.01
C THR A 72 10.42 10.84 4.86
N GLY A 73 10.94 11.38 3.76
CA GLY A 73 12.37 11.55 3.53
C GLY A 73 12.94 12.50 4.58
N GLY A 74 13.26 11.95 5.76
CA GLY A 74 14.01 12.63 6.80
C GLY A 74 15.43 12.84 6.31
N ASN A 75 15.73 14.13 6.12
CA ASN A 75 16.99 14.73 5.72
C ASN A 75 18.22 14.26 6.51
#